data_AF-A0A2V5K8T3-F1
#
_entry.id   AF-A0A2V5K8T3-F1
#
_cell.length_a   1.000
_cell.length_b   1.000
_cell.length_c   1.000
_cell.angle_alpha   90.00
_cell.angle_beta   90.00
_cell.angle_gamma   90.00
#
_symmetry.space_group_name_H-M   'P 1'
#
loop_
_entity.id
_entity.type
_entity.pdbx_description
1 polymer ?
#
loop_
_entity_poly.entity_id
_entity_poly.type
_entity_poly.pdbx_seq_one_letter_code
_entity_poly.pdbx_strand_id
1 'polypeptide(L)' 'MRKTALVLLFVVLYALVTFFGLGPVLLADGSATERVWTLAVVIAIYAVLTALLLLLLRRRKGR' A
#
# COMPACT_ATOMS: atom_id res chain seq x y z
N MET A 1 -5.88 -18.98 -11.94
CA MET A 1 -4.90 -18.06 -12.56
C MET A 1 -5.22 -16.56 -12.37
N ARG A 2 -6.44 -16.06 -12.70
CA ARG A 2 -6.74 -14.61 -12.58
C ARG A 2 -6.73 -14.02 -11.16
N LYS A 3 -7.18 -14.76 -10.13
CA LYS A 3 -7.16 -14.29 -8.73
C LYS A 3 -5.73 -14.23 -8.19
N THR A 4 -4.92 -15.26 -8.47
CA THR A 4 -3.50 -15.31 -8.08
C THR A 4 -2.72 -14.16 -8.69
N ALA A 5 -2.91 -13.85 -9.98
CA ALA A 5 -2.27 -12.70 -10.61
C ALA A 5 -2.65 -11.36 -9.96
N LEU A 6 -3.92 -11.19 -9.57
CA LEU A 6 -4.36 -10.00 -8.83
C LEU A 6 -3.67 -9.91 -7.47
N VAL A 7 -3.65 -11.01 -6.70
CA VAL A 7 -2.97 -11.02 -5.40
C VAL A 7 -1.48 -10.73 -5.55
N LEU A 8 -0.80 -11.34 -6.52
CA LEU A 8 0.61 -11.09 -6.81
C LEU A 8 0.87 -9.63 -7.17
N LEU A 9 0.01 -9.01 -8.00
CA LEU A 9 0.10 -7.59 -8.30
C LEU A 9 0.02 -6.75 -7.02
N PHE A 10 -0.96 -7.01 -6.15
CA PHE A 10 -1.08 -6.27 -4.89
C PHE A 10 0.09 -6.51 -3.95
N VAL A 11 0.65 -7.73 -3.89
CA VAL A 11 1.89 -8.01 -3.14
C VAL A 11 3.03 -7.13 -3.62
N VAL A 12 3.24 -7.02 -4.93
CA VAL A 12 4.27 -6.13 -5.49
C VAL A 12 3.97 -4.67 -5.14
N LEU A 13 2.72 -4.21 -5.25
CA LEU A 13 2.33 -2.86 -4.88
C LEU A 13 2.61 -2.57 -3.39
N TYR A 14 2.29 -3.49 -2.49
CA TYR A 14 2.61 -3.36 -1.06
C TYR A 14 4.12 -3.32 -0.81
N ALA A 15 4.89 -4.17 -1.49
CA ALA A 15 6.34 -4.16 -1.37
C ALA A 15 6.95 -2.83 -1.83
N LEU A 16 6.45 -2.26 -2.94
CA LEU A 16 6.86 -0.95 -3.42
C LEU A 16 6.51 0.16 -2.41
N VAL A 17 5.28 0.19 -1.89
CA VAL A 17 4.89 1.19 -0.87
C VAL A 17 5.68 1.02 0.42
N THR A 18 6.02 -0.22 0.79
CA THR A 18 6.89 -0.48 1.96
C THR A 18 8.27 0.11 1.73
N PHE A 19 8.92 -0.25 0.63
CA PHE A 19 10.29 0.17 0.36
C PHE A 19 10.41 1.67 0.11
N PHE A 20 9.57 2.21 -0.77
CA PHE A 20 9.63 3.62 -1.18
C PHE A 20 8.85 4.57 -0.24
N GLY A 21 7.87 4.07 0.51
CA GLY A 21 7.08 4.85 1.44
C GLY A 21 7.66 4.87 2.85
N LEU A 22 7.97 3.71 3.44
CA LEU A 22 8.57 3.66 4.79
C LEU A 22 10.06 4.02 4.78
N GLY A 23 10.76 3.85 3.65
CA GLY A 23 12.16 4.25 3.51
C GLY A 23 12.38 5.71 3.93
N PRO A 24 11.70 6.69 3.31
CA PRO A 24 11.78 8.09 3.71
C PRO A 24 11.32 8.35 5.16
N VAL A 25 10.29 7.65 5.65
CA VAL A 25 9.82 7.80 7.03
C VAL A 25 10.92 7.40 8.03
N LEU A 26 11.72 6.39 7.72
CA LEU A 26 12.72 5.84 8.63
C LEU A 26 14.10 6.48 8.46
N LEU A 27 14.48 6.79 7.22
CA LEU A 27 15.86 7.06 6.82
C LEU A 27 16.09 8.46 6.25
N ALA A 28 15.03 9.22 5.92
CA ALA A 28 15.24 10.59 5.43
C ALA A 28 15.66 11.52 6.57
N ASP A 29 16.58 12.43 6.26
CA ASP A 29 17.13 13.42 7.18
C ASP A 29 16.19 14.63 7.38
N GLY A 30 14.87 14.39 7.29
CA GLY A 30 13.83 15.39 7.49
C GLY A 30 13.46 15.56 8.96
N SER A 31 12.79 16.67 9.28
CA SER A 31 12.24 16.92 10.60
C SER A 31 11.23 15.85 11.01
N ALA A 32 11.04 15.67 12.33
CA ALA A 32 10.05 14.72 12.85
C ALA A 32 8.64 14.98 12.28
N THR A 33 8.28 16.26 12.10
CA THR A 33 6.99 16.67 11.52
C THR A 33 6.83 16.21 10.07
N GLU A 34 7.84 16.38 9.22
CA GLU A 34 7.80 15.93 7.83
C GLU A 34 7.69 14.40 7.74
N ARG A 35 8.38 13.67 8.61
CA ARG A 35 8.34 12.21 8.69
C ARG A 35 6.96 11.71 9.13
N VAL A 36 6.31 12.39 10.07
CA VAL A 36 4.94 12.07 10.51
C VAL A 36 3.93 12.29 9.38
N TRP A 37 4.03 13.39 8.63
CA TRP A 37 3.19 13.61 7.47
C TRP A 37 3.43 12.58 6.37
N THR A 38 4.70 12.24 6.11
CA THR A 38 5.06 11.16 5.17
C THR A 38 4.45 9.83 5.61
N LEU A 39 4.53 9.49 6.91
CA LEU A 39 3.91 8.29 7.46
C LEU A 39 2.39 8.29 7.31
N ALA A 40 1.72 9.42 7.55
CA ALA A 40 0.28 9.56 7.37
C ALA A 40 -0.14 9.27 5.91
N VAL A 41 0.61 9.79 4.93
CA VAL A 41 0.39 9.51 3.51
C VAL A 41 0.60 8.03 3.20
N VAL A 42 1.67 7.41 3.71
CA VAL A 42 1.94 5.98 3.50
C VAL A 42 0.82 5.10 4.07
N ILE A 43 0.33 5.43 5.27
CA ILE A 43 -0.82 4.74 5.88
C ILE A 43 -2.08 4.91 5.03
N ALA A 44 -2.35 6.11 4.52
CA ALA A 44 -3.50 6.35 3.64
C ALA A 44 -3.41 5.51 2.36
N ILE A 45 -2.22 5.41 1.75
CA ILE A 45 -1.99 4.56 0.57
C ILE A 45 -2.26 3.08 0.90
N TYR A 46 -1.79 2.57 2.05
CA TYR A 46 -2.09 1.20 2.47
C TYR A 46 -3.58 0.96 2.66
N ALA A 47 -4.29 1.90 3.28
CA ALA A 47 -5.73 1.81 3.48
C ALA A 47 -6.47 1.73 2.13
N VAL A 48 -6.11 2.60 1.17
CA VAL A 48 -6.68 2.62 -0.18
C VAL A 48 -6.38 1.32 -0.93
N LEU A 49 -5.13 0.87 -0.96
CA LEU A 49 -4.76 -0.39 -1.63
C LEU A 49 -5.53 -1.58 -1.05
N THR A 50 -5.65 -1.63 0.29
CA THR A 50 -6.38 -2.69 0.97
C THR A 50 -7.86 -2.64 0.66
N ALA A 51 -8.47 -1.46 0.69
CA ALA A 51 -9.87 -1.27 0.31
C ALA A 51 -10.14 -1.71 -1.14
N LEU A 52 -9.24 -1.34 -2.08
CA LEU A 52 -9.33 -1.73 -3.49
C LEU A 52 -9.21 -3.25 -3.66
N LEU A 53 -8.24 -3.90 -3.00
CA LEU A 53 -8.08 -5.35 -3.04
C LEU A 53 -9.35 -6.05 -2.55
N LEU A 54 -9.87 -5.62 -1.39
CA LEU A 54 -11.10 -6.19 -0.81
C LEU A 54 -12.30 -5.99 -1.73
N LEU A 55 -12.47 -4.80 -2.32
CA LEU A 55 -13.57 -4.50 -3.23
C LEU A 55 -13.48 -5.33 -4.51
N LEU A 56 -12.29 -5.49 -5.09
CA LEU A 56 -12.06 -6.30 -6.29
C LEU A 56 -12.28 -7.80 -6.03
N LEU A 57 -11.84 -8.31 -4.87
CA LEU A 57 -12.08 -9.70 -4.47
C LEU A 57 -13.56 -9.97 -4.20
N ARG A 58 -14.28 -9.04 -3.56
CA ARG A 58 -15.74 -9.11 -3.35
C ARG A 58 -16.50 -9.15 -4.67
N ARG A 59 -16.18 -8.25 -5.62
CA ARG A 59 -16.80 -8.23 -6.97
C ARG A 59 -16.58 -9.54 -7.75
N ARG A 60 -15.48 -10.24 -7.48
CA ARG A 60 -15.13 -11.54 -8.11
C ARG A 60 -15.73 -12.76 -7.40
N LYS A 61 -16.33 -12.61 -6.22
CA LYS A 61 -17.00 -13.69 -5.48
C LYS A 61 -18.50 -13.76 -5.79
N GLY A 62 -19.11 -12.65 -6.21
CA GLY A 62 -20.52 -12.56 -6.63
C GLY A 62 -20.77 -12.81 -8.13
N ARG A 63 -19.74 -13.18 -8.89
CA ARG A 63 -19.83 -13.73 -10.25
C ARG A 63 -19.32 -15.16 -10.21
#